data_AF-A0A5E8CKW8-F1
#
_entry.id   AF-A0A5E8CKW8-F1
#
_cell.length_a   1.000
_cell.length_b   1.000
_cell.length_c   1.000
_cell.angle_alpha   90.00
_cell.angle_beta   90.00
_cell.angle_gamma   90.00
#
_symmetry.space_group_name_H-M   'P 1'
#
loop_
_entity.id
_entity.type
_entity.pdbx_description
1 polymer ?
#
loop_
_entity_poly.entity_id
_entity_poly.type
_entity_poly.pdbx_seq_one_letter_code
_entity_poly.pdbx_strand_id
1 'polypeptide(L)' 'MSSIYTLQEVKKKNREWGKNRIRIPIVNENLKYRIYDTGEADLDGRYCVALPSYMDPKNYNVRTKYNLF' A
#
# COMPACT_ATOMS: atom_id res chain seq x y z
N MET A 1 -9.36 0.96 -12.86
CA MET A 1 -9.76 -0.21 -12.05
C MET A 1 -8.81 -0.31 -10.87
N SER A 2 -9.25 -0.03 -9.63
CA SER A 2 -8.40 -0.27 -8.46
C SER A 2 -8.44 -1.75 -8.10
N SER A 3 -7.35 -2.46 -8.36
CA SER A 3 -7.22 -3.87 -7.97
C SER A 3 -7.19 -4.00 -6.44
N ILE A 4 -7.97 -4.94 -5.93
CA ILE A 4 -8.04 -5.27 -4.51
C ILE A 4 -7.26 -6.56 -4.31
N TYR A 5 -6.37 -6.58 -3.32
CA TYR A 5 -5.44 -7.67 -3.05
C TYR A 5 -5.66 -8.25 -1.65
N THR A 6 -5.42 -9.54 -1.48
CA THR A 6 -5.30 -10.18 -0.17
C THR A 6 -3.94 -9.88 0.46
N LEU A 7 -3.79 -10.11 1.77
CA LEU A 7 -2.49 -9.94 2.43
C LEU A 7 -1.37 -10.75 1.77
N GLN A 8 -1.68 -11.99 1.37
CA GLN A 8 -0.72 -12.87 0.69
C GLN A 8 -0.28 -12.31 -0.66
N GLU A 9 -1.20 -11.77 -1.44
CA GLU A 9 -0.88 -11.13 -2.73
C GLU A 9 -0.03 -9.86 -2.55
N VAL A 10 -0.34 -9.04 -1.54
CA VAL A 10 0.47 -7.86 -1.23
C VAL A 10 1.89 -8.27 -0.83
N LYS A 11 2.04 -9.30 0.01
CA LYS A 11 3.36 -9.84 0.39
C LYS A 11 4.11 -10.40 -0.82
N LYS A 12 3.42 -11.10 -1.72
CA LYS A 12 4.00 -11.62 -2.97
C LYS A 12 4.51 -10.47 -3.84
N LYS A 13 3.69 -9.44 -4.07
CA LYS A 13 4.08 -8.24 -4.82
C LYS A 13 5.25 -7.50 -4.18
N ASN A 14 5.27 -7.36 -2.86
CA ASN A 14 6.38 -6.72 -2.15
C ASN A 14 7.70 -7.49 -2.35
N ARG A 15 7.63 -8.82 -2.53
CA ARG A 15 8.80 -9.63 -2.86
C ARG A 15 9.22 -9.48 -4.32
N GLU A 16 8.26 -9.40 -5.24
CA GLU A 16 8.50 -9.21 -6.68
C GLU A 16 9.09 -7.83 -6.99
N TRP A 17 8.64 -6.79 -6.29
CA TRP A 17 9.08 -5.40 -6.51
C TRP A 17 10.40 -5.07 -5.79
N GLY A 18 10.99 -6.02 -5.07
CA GLY A 18 12.12 -5.77 -4.18
C GLY A 18 11.61 -5.53 -2.76
N LYS A 19 12.00 -6.43 -1.85
CA LYS A 19 11.59 -6.43 -0.44
C LYS A 19 11.64 -5.00 0.13
N ASN A 20 10.53 -4.55 0.73
CA ASN A 20 10.33 -3.24 1.39
C ASN A 20 9.76 -2.10 0.53
N ARG A 21 9.40 -2.33 -0.73
CA ARG A 21 8.72 -1.27 -1.52
C ARG A 21 7.27 -1.03 -1.09
N ILE A 22 6.59 -2.03 -0.53
CA ILE A 22 5.20 -1.90 -0.07
C ILE A 22 5.15 -1.92 1.46
N ARG A 23 4.74 -0.80 2.07
CA ARG A 23 4.44 -0.73 3.50
C ARG A 23 3.03 -1.26 3.79
N ILE A 24 2.90 -2.15 4.76
CA ILE A 24 1.62 -2.73 5.16
C ILE A 24 1.37 -2.34 6.63
N PRO A 25 0.69 -1.21 6.91
CA PRO A 25 0.55 -0.69 8.27
C PRO A 25 -0.35 -1.56 9.15
N ILE A 26 -1.28 -2.29 8.55
CA ILE A 26 -2.21 -3.19 9.25
C ILE A 26 -2.07 -4.56 8.59
N VAL A 27 -1.61 -5.56 9.33
CA VAL A 27 -1.42 -6.93 8.83
C VAL A 27 -2.55 -7.79 9.36
N ASN A 28 -3.52 -8.12 8.51
CA ASN A 28 -4.69 -8.93 8.86
C ASN A 28 -5.11 -9.76 7.63
N GLU A 29 -5.20 -11.07 7.81
CA GLU A 29 -5.52 -12.02 6.72
C GLU A 29 -6.98 -11.94 6.26
N ASN A 30 -7.89 -11.44 7.10
CA ASN A 30 -9.29 -11.24 6.76
C ASN A 30 -9.55 -9.93 6.00
N LEU A 31 -8.56 -9.04 5.95
CA LEU A 31 -8.68 -7.76 5.27
C LEU A 31 -8.22 -7.85 3.83
N LYS A 32 -8.94 -7.11 2.99
CA LYS A 32 -8.54 -6.82 1.63
C LYS A 32 -7.81 -5.49 1.60
N TYR A 33 -6.84 -5.35 0.70
CA TYR A 33 -5.95 -4.21 0.61
C TYR A 33 -6.00 -3.58 -0.76
N ARG A 34 -5.74 -2.28 -0.81
CA ARG A 34 -5.45 -1.54 -2.03
C ARG A 34 -4.06 -0.93 -1.88
N ILE A 35 -3.29 -1.05 -2.94
CA ILE A 35 -1.94 -0.50 -3.01
C ILE A 35 -2.05 0.91 -3.59
N TYR A 36 -1.44 1.87 -2.90
CA TYR A 36 -1.38 3.26 -3.31
C TYR A 36 0.07 3.70 -3.39
N ASP A 37 0.39 4.50 -4.40
CA ASP A 37 1.69 5.15 -4.47
C ASP A 37 1.80 6.21 -3.38
N THR A 38 2.96 6.25 -2.73
CA THR A 38 3.31 7.30 -1.79
C THR A 38 4.17 8.35 -2.48
N GLY A 39 4.30 9.53 -1.88
CA GLY A 39 5.24 10.56 -2.27
C GLY A 39 6.69 10.22 -1.94
N GLU A 40 6.96 9.13 -1.21
CA GLU A 40 8.32 8.65 -0.96
C GLU A 40 8.85 7.92 -2.19
N ALA A 41 10.04 8.31 -2.65
CA ALA A 41 10.73 7.70 -3.79
C ALA A 41 12.23 7.71 -3.55
N ASP A 42 12.89 6.60 -3.90
CA ASP A 42 14.35 6.47 -3.96
C ASP A 42 14.81 6.32 -5.41
N LEU A 43 16.14 6.22 -5.61
CA LEU A 43 16.76 5.94 -6.92
C LEU A 43 16.20 4.69 -7.61
N ASP A 44 15.69 3.74 -6.82
CA ASP A 44 15.12 2.47 -7.27
C ASP A 44 13.64 2.57 -7.68
N GLY A 45 12.94 3.63 -7.25
CA GLY A 45 11.54 3.87 -7.56
C GLY A 45 10.71 4.38 -6.38
N ARG A 46 9.39 4.48 -6.59
CA ARG A 46 8.44 4.94 -5.56
C ARG A 46 8.10 3.83 -4.58
N TYR A 47 7.88 4.22 -3.32
CA TYR A 47 7.27 3.37 -2.32
C TYR A 47 5.76 3.38 -2.47
N CYS A 48 5.16 2.26 -2.12
CA CYS A 48 3.73 2.13 -2.06
C CYS A 48 3.29 1.75 -0.65
N VAL A 49 2.02 1.98 -0.34
CA VAL A 49 1.39 1.55 0.90
C VAL A 49 0.15 0.71 0.59
N ALA A 50 0.02 -0.43 1.26
CA ALA A 50 -1.14 -1.29 1.17
C ALA A 50 -2.11 -0.96 2.30
N LEU A 51 -3.13 -0.17 1.99
CA LEU A 51 -4.17 0.19 2.96
C LEU A 51 -5.35 -0.76 2.86
N PRO A 52 -6.02 -1.09 3.99
CA PRO A 52 -7.25 -1.86 3.94
C PRO A 52 -8.29 -1.21 3.02
N SER A 53 -9.07 -2.00 2.29
CA SER A 53 -10.01 -1.49 1.28
C SER A 53 -11.14 -0.64 1.85
N TYR A 54 -11.38 -0.73 3.16
CA TYR A 54 -12.34 0.11 3.87
C TYR A 54 -11.78 1.50 4.22
N MET A 55 -10.45 1.69 4.16
CA MET A 55 -9.86 3.01 4.34
C MET A 55 -10.05 3.83 3.07
N ASP A 56 -10.62 5.02 3.24
CA ASP A 56 -10.77 5.96 2.15
C ASP A 56 -9.45 6.74 1.95
N PRO A 57 -8.81 6.65 0.76
CA PRO A 57 -7.55 7.34 0.47
C PRO A 57 -7.72 8.85 0.25
N LYS A 58 -8.95 9.35 0.05
CA LYS A 58 -9.24 10.78 -0.10
C LYS A 58 -9.38 11.48 1.25
N ASN A 59 -9.59 10.72 2.33
CA ASN A 59 -9.60 11.26 3.68
C ASN A 59 -8.25 11.93 3.97
N TYR A 60 -8.28 13.23 4.29
CA TYR A 60 -7.09 14.03 4.56
C TYR A 60 -6.15 13.38 5.58
N ASN A 61 -6.69 12.79 6.65
CA ASN A 61 -5.88 12.16 7.68
C ASN A 61 -5.14 10.93 7.15
N VAL A 62 -5.79 10.12 6.30
CA VAL A 62 -5.19 8.93 5.69
C VAL A 62 -4.13 9.36 4.68
N ARG A 63 -4.47 10.33 3.83
CA ARG A 63 -3.60 10.87 2.78
C ARG A 63 -2.33 11.47 3.35
N THR A 64 -2.44 12.33 4.36
CA THR A 64 -1.29 12.96 5.03
C THR A 64 -0.47 11.94 5.81
N LYS A 65 -1.11 11.03 6.54
CA LYS A 65 -0.40 10.03 7.36
C LYS A 65 0.46 9.08 6.54
N TYR A 66 -0.01 8.70 5.36
CA TYR A 66 0.70 7.77 4.48
C TYR A 66 1.33 8.44 3.25
N ASN A 67 1.38 9.77 3.24
CA ASN A 67 1.94 10.59 2.16
C ASN A 67 1.40 10.17 0.76
N LEU A 68 0.09 9.98 0.63
CA LEU A 68 -0.54 9.55 -0.63
C LEU A 68 -0.70 10.75 -1.58
N PHE A 69 -0.42 10.51 -2.87
CA PHE A 69 -0.54 11.52 -3.92
C PHE A 69 -1.74 11.26 -4.85
#